data_AF-A0A4P8IBU5-F1
#
_entry.id   AF-A0A4P8IBU5-F1
#
_cell.length_a   1.000
_cell.length_b   1.000
_cell.length_c   1.000
_cell.angle_alpha   90.00
_cell.angle_beta   90.00
_cell.angle_gamma   90.00
#
_symmetry.space_group_name_H-M   'P 1'
#
loop_
_entity.id
_entity.type
_entity.pdbx_description
1 polymer ?
#
loop_
_entity_poly.entity_id
_entity_poly.type
_entity_poly.pdbx_seq_one_letter_code
_entity_poly.pdbx_strand_id
1 'polypeptide(L)'
;MKQIMSQVTTVLFLVFVAFFFLSILLTGATVSEAQKFQTEAVEEMQASHFSSEVIDEWLLKAREKEYTLTVTSDGFYEDRPCYRLELKYPIQIFFFRYQTKNELEAYAL
;
A
#
# COMPACT_ATOMS: atom_id res chain seq x y z
N MET A 1 -44.05 -8.32 19.87
CA MET A 1 -42.92 -9.10 19.30
C MET A 1 -42.42 -8.59 17.95
N LYS A 2 -43.27 -8.37 16.92
CA LYS A 2 -42.83 -7.85 15.59
C LYS A 2 -42.05 -6.53 15.66
N GLN A 3 -42.47 -5.59 16.51
CA GLN A 3 -41.84 -4.27 16.62
C GLN A 3 -40.44 -4.34 17.27
N ILE A 4 -40.28 -5.19 18.30
CA ILE A 4 -38.99 -5.48 18.95
C ILE A 4 -38.06 -6.20 17.96
N MET A 5 -38.58 -7.17 17.20
CA MET A 5 -37.82 -7.86 16.15
C MET A 5 -37.34 -6.89 15.06
N SER A 6 -38.20 -5.99 14.60
CA SER A 6 -37.82 -4.96 13.63
C SER A 6 -36.67 -4.08 14.15
N GLN A 7 -36.75 -3.62 15.39
CA GLN A 7 -35.71 -2.80 16.01
C GLN A 7 -34.37 -3.52 16.14
N VAL A 8 -34.38 -4.80 16.56
CA VAL A 8 -33.16 -5.62 16.62
C VAL A 8 -32.53 -5.78 15.24
N THR A 9 -33.33 -6.04 14.20
CA THR A 9 -32.83 -6.14 12.82
C THR A 9 -32.24 -4.82 12.33
N THR A 10 -32.86 -3.68 12.63
CA THR A 10 -32.34 -2.35 12.27
C THR A 10 -31.00 -2.08 12.96
N VAL A 11 -30.87 -2.40 14.25
CA VAL A 11 -29.61 -2.23 14.98
C VAL A 11 -28.51 -3.11 14.39
N LEU A 12 -28.81 -4.39 14.11
CA LEU A 12 -27.85 -5.29 13.45
C LEU A 12 -27.41 -4.77 12.06
N PHE A 13 -28.35 -4.23 11.29
CA PHE A 13 -28.04 -3.62 10.00
C PHE A 13 -27.12 -2.40 10.14
N LEU A 14 -27.39 -1.52 11.10
CA LEU A 14 -26.53 -0.35 11.36
C LEU A 14 -25.12 -0.76 11.79
N VAL A 15 -25.00 -1.77 12.63
CA VAL A 15 -23.69 -2.32 13.04
C VAL A 15 -22.95 -2.87 11.82
N PHE A 16 -23.61 -3.65 10.97
CA PHE A 16 -23.01 -4.19 9.75
C PHE A 16 -22.51 -3.08 8.82
N VAL A 17 -23.31 -2.04 8.62
CA VAL A 17 -22.94 -0.87 7.81
C VAL A 17 -21.72 -0.15 8.40
N ALA A 18 -21.69 0.05 9.72
CA ALA A 18 -20.55 0.67 10.40
C ALA A 18 -19.26 -0.15 10.22
N PHE A 19 -19.33 -1.47 10.36
CA PHE A 19 -18.19 -2.37 10.12
C PHE A 19 -17.73 -2.34 8.66
N PHE A 20 -18.66 -2.22 7.71
CA PHE A 20 -18.34 -2.09 6.29
C PHE A 20 -17.56 -0.80 6.00
N PHE A 21 -18.03 0.35 6.53
CA PHE A 21 -17.32 1.61 6.38
C PHE A 21 -15.94 1.60 7.03
N LEU A 22 -15.78 0.99 8.21
CA LEU A 22 -14.49 0.84 8.87
C LEU A 22 -13.49 0.07 7.99
N SER A 23 -13.96 -0.97 7.30
CA SER A 23 -13.13 -1.78 6.40
C SER A 23 -12.62 -0.99 5.20
N ILE A 24 -13.47 -0.13 4.62
CA ILE A 24 -13.09 0.78 3.53
C ILE A 24 -12.06 1.80 4.01
N LEU A 25 -12.27 2.39 5.20
CA LEU A 25 -11.33 3.36 5.78
C LEU A 25 -9.95 2.75 6.04
N LEU A 26 -9.90 1.54 6.60
CA LEU A 26 -8.65 0.81 6.81
C LEU A 26 -7.92 0.54 5.48
N THR A 27 -8.66 0.12 4.46
CA THR A 27 -8.09 -0.08 3.11
C THR A 27 -7.51 1.23 2.56
N GLY A 28 -8.25 2.33 2.66
CA GLY A 28 -7.77 3.65 2.23
C GLY A 28 -6.51 4.10 2.97
N ALA A 29 -6.43 3.83 4.28
CA ALA A 29 -5.23 4.13 5.07
C ALA A 29 -4.01 3.31 4.60
N THR A 30 -4.17 2.01 4.34
CA THR A 30 -3.07 1.17 3.83
C THR A 30 -2.57 1.62 2.45
N VAL A 31 -3.47 2.03 1.56
CA VAL A 31 -3.11 2.56 0.24
C VAL A 31 -2.35 3.88 0.39
N SER A 32 -2.84 4.78 1.25
CA SER A 32 -2.20 6.07 1.49
C SER A 32 -0.81 5.91 2.13
N GLU A 33 -0.64 4.96 3.05
CA GLU A 33 0.65 4.64 3.65
C GLU A 33 1.62 4.05 2.62
N ALA A 34 1.16 3.13 1.76
CA ALA A 34 1.99 2.56 0.69
C ALA A 34 2.43 3.61 -0.33
N GLN A 35 1.53 4.53 -0.71
CA GLN A 35 1.87 5.66 -1.58
C GLN A 35 2.93 6.55 -0.93
N LYS A 36 2.73 6.92 0.35
CA LYS A 36 3.70 7.73 1.09
C LYS A 36 5.06 7.04 1.18
N PHE A 37 5.08 5.74 1.48
CA PHE A 37 6.29 4.94 1.52
C PHE A 37 7.02 4.94 0.16
N GLN A 38 6.29 4.80 -0.95
CA GLN A 38 6.88 4.86 -2.29
C GLN A 38 7.45 6.24 -2.61
N THR A 39 6.74 7.32 -2.27
CA THR A 39 7.22 8.69 -2.48
C THR A 39 8.50 8.96 -1.69
N GLU A 40 8.54 8.60 -0.42
CA GLU A 40 9.73 8.75 0.43
C GLU A 40 10.90 7.91 -0.11
N ALA A 41 10.65 6.67 -0.55
CA ALA A 41 11.67 5.82 -1.15
C ALA A 41 12.25 6.43 -2.44
N VAL A 42 11.41 6.98 -3.32
CA VAL A 42 11.86 7.64 -4.55
C VAL A 42 12.71 8.87 -4.23
N GLU A 43 12.23 9.74 -3.34
CA GLU A 43 12.94 10.98 -2.97
C GLU A 43 14.32 10.69 -2.35
N GLU A 44 14.42 9.72 -1.44
CA GLU A 44 15.68 9.38 -0.78
C GLU A 44 16.65 8.62 -1.71
N MET A 45 16.13 7.74 -2.58
CA MET A 45 16.95 7.10 -3.61
C MET A 45 17.47 8.11 -4.64
N GLN A 46 16.68 9.10 -5.04
CA GLN A 46 17.15 10.19 -5.91
C GLN A 46 18.18 11.08 -5.21
N ALA A 47 17.92 11.48 -3.96
CA ALA A 47 18.83 12.33 -3.19
C ALA A 47 20.19 11.66 -2.93
N SER A 48 20.22 10.33 -2.81
CA SER A 48 21.44 9.54 -2.63
C SER A 48 22.08 9.09 -3.95
N HIS A 49 21.59 9.55 -5.11
CA HIS A 49 22.04 9.11 -6.43
C HIS A 49 22.03 7.59 -6.60
N PHE A 50 20.99 6.93 -6.08
CA PHE A 50 20.80 5.47 -6.14
C PHE A 50 21.96 4.68 -5.52
N SER A 51 22.47 5.16 -4.38
CA SER A 51 23.47 4.42 -3.62
C SER A 51 22.94 3.03 -3.21
N SER A 52 23.79 2.00 -3.34
CA SER A 52 23.41 0.63 -2.99
C SER A 52 22.95 0.51 -1.53
N GLU A 53 23.56 1.28 -0.62
CA GLU A 53 23.25 1.26 0.81
C GLU A 53 21.82 1.75 1.08
N VAL A 54 21.39 2.84 0.43
CA VAL A 54 20.02 3.38 0.58
C VAL A 54 19.00 2.45 -0.06
N ILE A 55 19.33 1.84 -1.21
CA ILE A 55 18.46 0.85 -1.85
C ILE A 55 18.26 -0.36 -0.92
N ASP A 56 19.33 -0.91 -0.35
CA ASP A 56 19.28 -2.05 0.56
C ASP A 56 18.50 -1.71 1.86
N GLU A 57 18.66 -0.50 2.39
CA GLU A 57 17.89 -0.03 3.55
C GLU A 57 16.39 0.00 3.24
N TRP A 58 15.99 0.52 2.08
CA TRP A 58 14.58 0.59 1.68
C TRP A 58 13.99 -0.78 1.33
N LEU A 59 14.79 -1.70 0.78
CA LEU A 59 14.39 -3.11 0.61
C LEU A 59 14.14 -3.79 1.96
N LEU A 60 14.95 -3.47 2.98
CA LEU A 60 14.78 -4.00 4.33
C LEU A 60 13.54 -3.41 5.01
N LYS A 61 13.34 -2.08 4.95
CA LYS A 61 12.12 -1.40 5.44
C LYS A 61 10.85 -1.95 4.76
N ALA A 62 10.91 -2.23 3.46
CA ALA A 62 9.80 -2.84 2.73
C ALA A 62 9.47 -4.24 3.26
N ARG A 63 10.50 -5.06 3.52
CA ARG A 63 10.32 -6.42 4.06
C ARG A 63 9.70 -6.39 5.47
N GLU A 64 10.10 -5.46 6.33
CA GLU A 64 9.52 -5.30 7.66
C GLU A 64 8.02 -4.98 7.63
N LYS A 65 7.56 -4.30 6.57
CA LYS A 65 6.14 -3.99 6.34
C LYS A 65 5.39 -5.03 5.50
N GLU A 66 6.00 -6.19 5.23
CA GLU A 66 5.47 -7.23 4.33
C GLU A 66 5.23 -6.73 2.89
N TYR A 67 5.94 -5.68 2.47
CA TYR A 67 5.91 -5.16 1.11
C TYR A 67 6.97 -5.84 0.25
N THR A 68 6.76 -5.87 -1.07
CA THR A 68 7.77 -6.27 -2.05
C THR A 68 8.12 -5.04 -2.87
N LEU A 69 9.29 -4.46 -2.60
CA LEU A 69 9.86 -3.37 -3.37
C LEU A 69 10.85 -3.94 -4.39
N THR A 70 10.68 -3.59 -5.67
CA THR A 70 11.59 -3.97 -6.76
C THR A 70 12.10 -2.68 -7.40
N VAL A 71 13.42 -2.54 -7.49
CA VAL A 71 14.08 -1.42 -8.18
C VAL A 71 14.72 -1.99 -9.45
N THR A 72 14.24 -1.54 -10.61
CA THR A 72 14.76 -1.97 -11.92
C THR A 72 15.36 -0.78 -12.64
N SER A 73 16.59 -0.90 -13.14
CA SER A 73 17.18 0.11 -14.02
C SER A 73 16.54 0.00 -15.41
N ASP A 74 15.76 1.02 -15.80
CA ASP A 74 15.12 1.14 -17.13
C ASP A 74 15.84 2.19 -18.00
N GLY A 75 16.98 2.70 -17.53
CA GLY A 75 17.82 3.67 -18.25
C GLY A 75 18.48 3.06 -19.48
N PHE A 76 17.99 3.41 -20.66
CA PHE A 76 18.61 3.08 -21.97
C PHE A 76 19.83 3.95 -22.30
N TYR A 77 20.06 5.05 -21.59
CA TYR A 77 21.13 6.01 -21.83
C TYR A 77 21.97 6.18 -20.56
N GLU A 78 23.30 5.98 -20.67
CA GLU A 78 24.26 6.11 -19.55
C GLU A 78 24.22 7.51 -18.88
N ASP A 79 23.85 8.54 -19.64
CA ASP A 79 23.83 9.94 -19.17
C ASP A 79 22.55 10.31 -18.38
N ARG A 80 21.51 9.47 -18.37
CA ARG A 80 20.26 9.69 -17.61
C ARG A 80 19.73 8.36 -17.06
N PRO A 81 20.24 7.90 -15.91
CA PRO A 81 19.81 6.65 -15.31
C PRO A 81 18.35 6.81 -14.82
N CYS A 82 17.43 6.10 -15.46
CA CYS A 82 16.03 6.03 -15.05
C CYS A 82 15.82 4.72 -14.27
N TYR A 83 15.25 4.81 -13.07
CA TYR A 83 14.93 3.64 -12.26
C TYR A 83 13.42 3.52 -12.08
N ARG A 84 12.90 2.32 -12.37
CA ARG A 84 11.51 1.95 -12.11
C ARG A 84 11.41 1.31 -10.73
N LEU A 85 10.66 1.93 -9.84
CA LEU A 85 10.32 1.38 -8.52
C LEU A 85 8.91 0.79 -8.57
N GLU A 86 8.83 -0.52 -8.38
CA GLU A 86 7.58 -1.25 -8.23
C GLU A 86 7.39 -1.63 -6.76
N LEU A 87 6.32 -1.13 -6.12
CA LEU A 87 5.95 -1.49 -4.75
C LEU A 87 4.69 -2.36 -4.77
N LYS A 88 4.81 -3.60 -4.30
CA LYS A 88 3.66 -4.50 -4.08
C LYS A 88 3.34 -4.54 -2.60
N TYR A 89 2.12 -4.17 -2.23
CA TYR A 89 1.66 -4.17 -0.84
C TYR A 89 0.38 -4.99 -0.66
N PRO A 90 0.20 -5.66 0.49
CA PRO A 90 -1.00 -6.42 0.76
C PRO A 90 -2.16 -5.49 1.13
N ILE A 91 -3.30 -5.69 0.50
CA ILE A 91 -4.56 -5.11 0.97
C ILE A 91 -5.37 -6.22 1.65
N GLN A 92 -5.71 -5.98 2.93
CA GLN A 92 -6.56 -6.86 3.70
C GLN A 92 -7.97 -6.29 3.78
N ILE A 93 -8.90 -6.91 3.07
CA ILE A 93 -10.33 -6.61 3.22
C ILE A 93 -10.85 -7.49 4.36
N PHE A 94 -11.36 -6.90 5.44
CA PHE A 94 -11.75 -7.66 6.64
C PHE A 94 -12.87 -8.68 6.38
N PHE A 95 -13.74 -8.43 5.39
CA PHE A 95 -14.92 -9.25 5.10
C PHE A 95 -14.65 -10.53 4.30
N PHE A 96 -13.65 -10.49 3.44
CA PHE A 96 -13.22 -11.64 2.65
C PHE A 96 -11.75 -11.74 2.95
N ARG A 97 -11.30 -12.83 3.58
CA ARG A 97 -9.90 -13.14 3.95
C ARG A 97 -9.01 -13.26 2.69
N TYR A 98 -9.04 -12.24 1.87
CA TYR A 98 -8.64 -12.12 0.49
C TYR A 98 -7.56 -11.06 0.50
N GLN A 99 -6.32 -11.50 0.42
CA GLN A 99 -5.18 -10.63 0.26
C GLN A 99 -5.00 -10.43 -1.23
N THR A 100 -5.26 -9.23 -1.72
CA THR A 100 -4.81 -8.82 -3.05
C THR A 100 -3.48 -8.09 -2.90
N LYS A 101 -2.54 -8.40 -3.79
CA LYS A 101 -1.31 -7.62 -3.92
C LYS A 101 -1.58 -6.53 -4.93
N ASN A 102 -1.64 -5.29 -4.46
CA ASN A 102 -1.73 -4.14 -5.36
C ASN A 102 -0.32 -3.64 -5.68
N GLU A 103 -0.16 -3.15 -6.91
CA GLU A 103 1.11 -2.70 -7.45
C GLU A 103 1.03 -1.18 -7.66
N LEU A 104 2.04 -0.47 -7.18
CA LEU A 104 2.26 0.92 -7.51
C LEU A 104 3.57 1.02 -8.28
N GLU A 105 3.54 1.74 -9.39
CA GLU A 105 4.71 2.03 -10.22
C GLU A 105 5.08 3.50 -10.08
N ALA A 106 6.36 3.77 -9.79
CA ALA A 106 6.92 5.11 -9.81
C ALA A 106 8.23 5.12 -10.60
N TYR A 107 8.47 6.22 -11.32
CA TYR A 107 9.69 6.45 -12.06
C TYR A 107 10.55 7.46 -11.31
N ALA A 108 11.77 7.07 -10.98
CA ALA A 108 12.79 7.93 -10.43
C ALA A 108 13.76 8.30 -11.57
N LEU A 109 13.83 9.59 -11.87
CA LEU A 109 14.68 10.21 -12.90
C LEU A 109 15.95 10.82 -12.29
#